data_AF-A0A2E1QNW8-F1
#
_entry.id   AF-A0A2E1QNW8-F1
#
_cell.length_a   1.000
_cell.length_b   1.000
_cell.length_c   1.000
_cell.angle_alpha   90.00
_cell.angle_beta   90.00
_cell.angle_gamma   90.00
#
_symmetry.space_group_name_H-M   'P 1'
#
loop_
_entity.id
_entity.type
_entity.pdbx_description
1 polymer ?
#
loop_
_entity_poly.entity_id
_entity_poly.type
_entity_poly.pdbx_seq_one_letter_code
_entity_poly.pdbx_strand_id
1 'polypeptide(L)'
;MRYALLAMLTVFALALGAPASAQNFSGWCVDNGSTGCMARFIPFYGNSISWCEEHCTLTNPVSVNRMEAKLYDYTCKSDHSGTVISRVLIHTKKGWDGKDEYFFITNDRISPIVRCP
;
A
#
# COMPACT_ATOMS: atom_id res chain seq x y z
N MET A 1 51.02 -24.66 -27.53
CA MET A 1 49.55 -24.64 -27.34
C MET A 1 49.26 -23.79 -26.11
N ARG A 2 49.29 -22.46 -26.24
CA ARG A 2 48.14 -21.54 -26.32
C ARG A 2 47.09 -21.78 -25.22
N TYR A 3 47.34 -21.20 -24.04
CA TYR A 3 46.33 -20.84 -23.04
C TYR A 3 45.69 -19.50 -23.46
N ALA A 4 44.36 -19.43 -23.56
CA ALA A 4 43.58 -18.19 -23.49
C ALA A 4 42.08 -18.55 -23.36
N LEU A 5 41.54 -18.51 -22.14
CA LEU A 5 40.62 -17.46 -21.68
C LEU A 5 39.23 -17.52 -22.35
N LEU A 6 38.38 -18.40 -21.81
CA LEU A 6 36.92 -18.28 -21.93
C LEU A 6 36.46 -17.25 -20.90
N ALA A 7 36.27 -16.00 -21.33
CA ALA A 7 35.65 -14.97 -20.52
C ALA A 7 34.14 -15.24 -20.42
N MET A 8 33.68 -15.80 -19.29
CA MET A 8 32.26 -15.79 -18.93
C MET A 8 31.86 -14.37 -18.55
N LEU A 9 31.25 -13.64 -19.49
CA LEU A 9 30.49 -12.43 -19.18
C LEU A 9 29.20 -12.85 -18.45
N THR A 10 29.26 -12.87 -17.12
CA THR A 10 28.04 -12.84 -16.30
C THR A 10 27.43 -11.44 -16.42
N VAL A 11 26.40 -11.30 -17.26
CA VAL A 11 25.54 -10.11 -17.26
C VAL A 11 24.73 -10.15 -15.97
N PHE A 12 25.26 -9.53 -14.93
CA PHE A 12 24.51 -9.24 -13.71
C PHE A 12 23.53 -8.14 -14.07
N ALA A 13 22.33 -8.52 -14.50
CA ALA A 13 21.23 -7.59 -14.70
C ALA A 13 20.88 -7.02 -13.32
N LEU A 14 21.48 -5.88 -12.99
CA LEU A 14 21.02 -5.01 -11.91
C LEU A 14 19.60 -4.57 -12.29
N ALA A 15 18.62 -5.35 -11.86
CA ALA A 15 17.26 -4.86 -11.68
C ALA A 15 17.33 -3.79 -10.60
N LEU A 16 17.78 -2.59 -10.97
CA LEU A 16 17.52 -1.37 -10.25
C LEU A 16 16.00 -1.31 -10.14
N GLY A 17 15.49 -1.75 -8.99
CA GLY A 17 14.06 -1.79 -8.71
C GLY A 17 13.52 -0.41 -9.01
N ALA A 18 12.78 -0.29 -10.12
CA ALA A 18 11.98 0.89 -10.36
C ALA A 18 11.18 1.12 -9.07
N PRO A 19 11.13 2.36 -8.54
CA PRO A 19 10.36 2.63 -7.34
C PRO A 19 8.97 2.06 -7.59
N ALA A 20 8.61 1.05 -6.81
CA ALA A 20 7.34 0.39 -6.98
C ALA A 20 6.29 1.49 -6.77
N SER A 21 5.63 1.88 -7.86
CA SER A 21 4.69 3.00 -7.79
C SER A 21 3.56 2.59 -6.85
N ALA A 22 3.23 3.48 -5.90
CA ALA A 22 2.10 3.26 -5.02
C ALA A 22 0.86 3.03 -5.90
N GLN A 23 0.09 1.99 -5.57
CA GLN A 23 -1.09 1.63 -6.34
C GLN A 23 -2.09 2.79 -6.31
N ASN A 24 -2.63 3.17 -7.46
CA ASN A 24 -3.53 4.32 -7.53
C ASN A 24 -4.93 3.93 -7.05
N PHE A 25 -5.33 4.44 -5.88
CA PHE A 25 -6.64 4.20 -5.28
C PHE A 25 -7.63 5.35 -5.49
N SER A 26 -7.41 6.20 -6.50
CA SER A 26 -8.35 7.28 -6.83
C SER A 26 -9.76 6.74 -7.09
N GLY A 27 -10.76 7.33 -6.42
CA GLY A 27 -12.17 6.89 -6.46
C GLY A 27 -12.50 5.71 -5.54
N TRP A 28 -11.54 5.28 -4.71
CA TRP A 28 -11.76 4.29 -3.65
C TRP A 28 -11.74 4.97 -2.27
N CYS A 29 -12.46 4.36 -1.34
CA CYS A 29 -12.65 4.84 0.02
C CYS A 29 -12.39 3.71 1.01
N VAL A 30 -11.78 4.02 2.16
CA VAL A 30 -11.79 3.12 3.31
C VAL A 30 -13.16 3.23 4.00
N ASP A 31 -13.86 2.11 4.19
CA ASP A 31 -15.08 2.08 4.99
C ASP A 31 -14.70 2.04 6.48
N ASN A 32 -14.93 3.17 7.16
CA ASN A 32 -14.68 3.37 8.57
C ASN A 32 -15.76 2.73 9.47
N GLY A 33 -16.76 2.06 8.88
CA GLY A 33 -17.86 1.34 9.53
C GLY A 33 -19.03 2.24 9.89
N SER A 34 -18.75 3.40 10.50
CA SER A 34 -19.76 4.40 10.87
C SER A 34 -19.22 5.82 10.73
N THR A 35 -20.13 6.78 10.59
CA THR A 35 -19.79 8.20 10.71
C THR A 35 -19.37 8.50 12.15
N GLY A 36 -18.29 9.26 12.30
CA GLY A 36 -17.80 9.78 13.57
C GLY A 36 -17.41 11.25 13.38
N CYS A 37 -16.22 11.63 13.83
CA CYS A 37 -15.67 12.95 13.48
C CYS A 37 -15.30 13.07 11.99
N MET A 38 -15.28 11.95 11.26
CA MET A 38 -15.24 11.91 9.80
C MET A 38 -16.43 11.14 9.21
N ALA A 39 -16.63 11.31 7.90
CA ALA A 39 -17.57 10.51 7.13
C ALA A 39 -17.29 9.00 7.26
N ARG A 40 -18.29 8.17 6.99
CA ARG A 40 -18.09 6.71 6.96
C ARG A 40 -17.08 6.28 5.88
N PHE A 41 -17.15 6.87 4.70
CA PHE A 41 -16.29 6.52 3.56
C PHE A 41 -15.17 7.55 3.42
N ILE A 42 -13.93 7.15 3.73
CA ILE A 42 -12.77 8.04 3.72
C ILE A 42 -12.03 7.89 2.39
N PRO A 43 -12.02 8.91 1.52
CA PRO A 43 -11.44 8.79 0.19
C PRO A 43 -9.90 8.72 0.22
N PHE A 44 -9.35 7.91 -0.69
CA PHE A 44 -7.96 8.04 -1.10
C PHE A 44 -7.79 9.22 -2.06
N TYR A 45 -6.75 10.01 -1.84
CA TYR A 45 -6.26 11.02 -2.76
C TYR A 45 -4.88 10.59 -3.27
N GLY A 46 -4.86 9.88 -4.40
CA GLY A 46 -3.65 9.23 -4.90
C GLY A 46 -3.17 8.14 -3.94
N ASN A 47 -2.05 8.38 -3.26
CA ASN A 47 -1.47 7.51 -2.24
C ASN A 47 -1.64 8.04 -0.81
N SER A 48 -2.45 9.08 -0.61
CA SER A 48 -2.71 9.66 0.70
C SER A 48 -4.14 9.42 1.17
N ILE A 49 -4.33 9.43 2.48
CA ILE A 49 -5.61 9.38 3.16
C ILE A 49 -5.57 10.36 4.34
N SER A 50 -6.61 11.19 4.45
CA SER A 50 -6.74 12.11 5.59
C SER A 50 -7.75 11.54 6.57
N TRP A 51 -7.33 11.42 7.82
CA TRP A 51 -8.21 11.18 8.96
C TRP A 51 -8.50 12.48 9.68
N CYS A 52 -9.27 12.37 10.77
CA CYS A 52 -9.81 13.49 11.52
C CYS A 52 -8.75 14.49 11.98
N GLU A 53 -7.63 13.95 12.48
CA GLU A 53 -6.54 14.71 13.13
C GLU A 53 -5.17 14.40 12.53
N GLU A 54 -5.15 13.71 11.38
CA GLU A 54 -3.91 13.28 10.75
C GLU A 54 -4.04 13.14 9.23
N HIS A 55 -2.99 13.53 8.53
CA HIS A 55 -2.83 13.29 7.10
C HIS A 55 -1.75 12.24 6.88
N CYS A 56 -2.12 11.12 6.23
CA CYS A 56 -1.24 9.99 6.06
C CYS A 56 -0.91 9.71 4.60
N THR A 57 0.32 9.29 4.33
CA THR A 57 0.80 8.93 2.99
C THR A 57 1.36 7.51 2.99
N LEU A 58 0.98 6.75 1.97
CA LEU A 58 1.48 5.41 1.66
C LEU A 58 2.68 5.50 0.74
N THR A 59 3.82 4.98 1.17
CA THR A 59 5.07 4.94 0.38
C THR A 59 5.71 3.56 0.44
N ASN A 60 6.74 3.35 -0.39
CA ASN A 60 7.56 2.15 -0.39
C ASN A 60 6.76 0.83 -0.40
N PRO A 61 5.91 0.58 -1.42
CA PRO A 61 5.16 -0.66 -1.50
C PRO A 61 6.07 -1.87 -1.65
N VAL A 62 5.92 -2.83 -0.74
CA VAL A 62 6.60 -4.12 -0.75
C VAL A 62 5.58 -5.23 -0.93
N SER A 63 5.77 -6.08 -1.94
CA SER A 63 4.93 -7.27 -2.12
C SER A 63 5.11 -8.26 -0.96
N VAL A 64 4.00 -8.78 -0.45
CA VAL A 64 4.03 -9.82 0.59
C VAL A 64 4.08 -11.20 -0.06
N ASN A 65 5.02 -12.05 0.38
CA ASN A 65 5.18 -13.37 -0.20
C ASN A 65 3.93 -14.25 0.06
N ARG A 66 3.50 -14.98 -0.97
CA ARG A 66 2.34 -15.89 -0.95
C ARG A 66 1.01 -15.22 -0.56
N MET A 67 0.90 -13.92 -0.77
CA MET A 67 -0.31 -13.15 -0.50
C MET A 67 -0.48 -12.09 -1.59
N GLU A 68 -1.69 -11.91 -2.11
CA GLU A 68 -2.00 -10.81 -3.03
C GLU A 68 -2.12 -9.50 -2.24
N ALA A 69 -1.00 -9.04 -1.68
CA ALA A 69 -0.97 -7.86 -0.83
C ALA A 69 0.31 -7.07 -0.99
N LYS A 70 0.21 -5.78 -0.67
CA LYS A 70 1.33 -4.85 -0.58
C LYS A 70 1.37 -4.25 0.80
N LEU A 71 2.54 -4.32 1.44
CA LEU A 71 2.84 -3.62 2.68
C LEU A 71 3.44 -2.26 2.34
N TYR A 72 2.90 -1.21 2.92
CA TYR A 72 3.34 0.16 2.71
C TYR A 72 3.93 0.72 4.00
N ASP A 73 4.94 1.58 3.87
CA ASP A 73 5.28 2.50 4.94
C ASP A 73 4.17 3.57 5.00
N TYR A 74 3.65 3.79 6.20
CA TYR A 74 2.47 4.62 6.44
C TYR A 74 2.84 5.74 7.40
N THR A 75 3.10 6.92 6.82
CA THR A 75 3.56 8.09 7.56
C THR A 75 2.41 9.07 7.72
N CYS A 76 2.04 9.35 8.96
CA CYS A 76 0.96 10.25 9.34
C CYS A 76 1.52 11.49 10.00
N LYS A 77 1.15 12.67 9.47
CA LYS A 77 1.37 13.94 10.15
C LYS A 77 0.12 14.24 10.97
N SER A 78 0.25 14.13 12.30
CA SER A 78 -0.81 14.42 13.26
C SER A 78 -0.70 15.86 13.76
N ASP A 79 -1.85 16.48 14.01
CA ASP A 79 -1.96 17.82 14.58
C ASP A 79 -1.47 17.89 16.04
N HIS A 80 -1.44 16.75 16.74
CA HIS A 80 -1.13 16.68 18.18
C HIS A 80 0.12 15.85 18.52
N SER A 81 0.44 14.85 17.71
CA SER A 81 1.51 13.87 18.01
C SER A 81 2.75 14.02 17.12
N GLY A 82 2.79 15.02 16.24
CA GLY A 82 3.87 15.18 15.27
C GLY A 82 3.80 14.12 14.16
N THR A 83 4.95 13.61 13.73
CA THR A 83 5.00 12.59 12.66
C THR A 83 5.02 11.19 13.27
N VAL A 84 4.02 10.38 12.93
CA VAL A 84 3.89 8.97 13.32
C VAL A 84 4.21 8.11 12.11
N ILE A 85 5.06 7.11 12.29
CA ILE A 85 5.44 6.16 11.24
C ILE A 85 4.97 4.77 11.65
N SER A 86 4.21 4.13 10.78
CA SER A 86 3.72 2.77 10.96
C SER A 86 3.71 2.03 9.62
N ARG A 87 3.00 0.89 9.55
CA ARG A 87 2.83 0.12 8.33
C ARG A 87 1.37 -0.23 8.12
N VAL A 88 0.98 -0.24 6.85
CA VAL A 88 -0.35 -0.65 6.42
C VAL A 88 -0.22 -1.74 5.37
N LEU A 89 -0.98 -2.80 5.54
CA LEU A 89 -1.13 -3.84 4.54
C LEU A 89 -2.40 -3.53 3.72
N ILE A 90 -2.26 -3.43 2.40
CA ILE A 90 -3.40 -3.47 1.50
C ILE A 90 -3.46 -4.85 0.88
N HIS A 91 -4.49 -5.61 1.26
CA HIS A 91 -4.70 -6.98 0.81
C HIS A 91 -5.85 -7.03 -0.19
N THR A 92 -5.63 -7.73 -1.30
CA THR A 92 -6.65 -8.09 -2.27
C THR A 92 -6.97 -9.58 -2.08
N LYS A 93 -8.26 -9.92 -2.05
CA LYS A 93 -8.70 -11.31 -2.06
C LYS A 93 -9.90 -11.45 -3.01
N LYS A 94 -10.15 -12.67 -3.48
CA LYS A 94 -11.39 -13.00 -4.19
C LYS A 94 -12.54 -13.22 -3.20
N GLY A 95 -13.62 -12.47 -3.38
CA GLY A 95 -14.90 -12.69 -2.72
C GLY A 95 -15.61 -13.94 -3.22
N TRP A 96 -16.67 -14.37 -2.52
CA TRP A 96 -17.45 -15.55 -2.91
C TRP A 96 -18.16 -15.39 -4.27
N ASP A 97 -18.40 -14.17 -4.71
CA ASP A 97 -18.95 -13.85 -6.02
C ASP A 97 -17.88 -13.75 -7.13
N GLY A 98 -16.61 -14.07 -6.81
CA GLY A 98 -15.47 -14.03 -7.70
C GLY A 98 -14.88 -12.63 -7.93
N LYS A 99 -15.41 -11.58 -7.30
CA LYS A 99 -14.89 -10.21 -7.43
C LYS A 99 -13.73 -9.96 -6.49
N ASP A 100 -12.91 -8.97 -6.83
CA ASP A 100 -11.84 -8.51 -5.95
C ASP A 100 -12.42 -7.69 -4.78
N GLU A 101 -12.07 -8.12 -3.57
CA GLU A 101 -12.29 -7.39 -2.33
C GLU A 101 -10.94 -6.85 -1.84
N TYR A 102 -10.93 -5.60 -1.40
CA TYR A 102 -9.73 -4.90 -0.96
C TYR A 102 -9.87 -4.55 0.52
N PHE A 103 -8.78 -4.66 1.28
CA PHE A 103 -8.76 -4.39 2.71
C PHE A 103 -7.60 -3.48 3.07
N PHE A 104 -7.89 -2.42 3.82
CA PHE A 104 -6.94 -1.54 4.48
C PHE A 104 -6.71 -2.07 5.90
N ILE A 105 -5.51 -2.58 6.17
CA ILE A 105 -5.20 -3.27 7.42
C ILE A 105 -4.10 -2.49 8.15
N THR A 106 -4.48 -1.92 9.29
CA THR A 106 -3.59 -1.26 10.26
C THR A 106 -3.32 -2.21 11.43
N ASN A 107 -2.57 -1.76 12.44
CA ASN A 107 -2.31 -2.54 13.65
C ASN A 107 -3.57 -2.81 14.50
N ASP A 108 -4.57 -1.93 14.40
CA ASP A 108 -5.75 -1.89 15.26
C ASP A 108 -7.04 -2.25 14.53
N ARG A 109 -7.04 -2.24 13.19
CA ARG A 109 -8.26 -2.36 12.40
C ARG A 109 -8.04 -3.02 11.05
N ILE A 110 -9.06 -3.75 10.62
CA ILE A 110 -9.25 -4.22 9.24
C ILE A 110 -10.47 -3.49 8.70
N SER A 111 -10.27 -2.64 7.71
CA SER A 111 -11.35 -1.92 7.04
C SER A 111 -11.47 -2.31 5.58
N PRO A 112 -12.69 -2.54 5.06
CA PRO A 112 -12.91 -2.71 3.63
C PRO A 112 -12.48 -1.45 2.87
N ILE A 113 -11.92 -1.63 1.67
CA ILE A 113 -11.76 -0.57 0.67
C ILE A 113 -12.84 -0.78 -0.38
N VAL A 114 -13.69 0.23 -0.53
CA VAL A 114 -14.88 0.21 -1.40
C VAL A 114 -14.84 1.35 -2.40
N ARG A 115 -15.73 1.35 -3.40
CA ARG A 115 -15.91 2.52 -4.25
C ARG A 115 -16.52 3.65 -3.42
N CYS A 116 -15.99 4.86 -3.56
CA CYS A 116 -16.60 6.02 -2.94
C CYS A 116 -18.01 6.24 -3.53
N PRO A 117 -18.99 6.65 -2.70
CA PRO A 117 -20.33 7.00 -3.16
C PRO A 117 -20.36 8.28 -4.01
#